data_AF-A0A935FLU0-F1
#
_entry.id   AF-A0A935FLU0-F1
#
_cell.length_a   1.000
_cell.length_b   1.000
_cell.length_c   1.000
_cell.angle_alpha   90.00
_cell.angle_beta   90.00
_cell.angle_gamma   90.00
#
_symmetry.space_group_name_H-M   'P 1'
#
loop_
_entity.id
_entity.type
_entity.pdbx_description
1 polymer ?
#
loop_
_entity_poly.entity_id
_entity_poly.type
_entity_poly.pdbx_seq_one_letter_code
_entity_poly.pdbx_strand_id
1 'polypeptide(L)'
;MKYLLTLISLSILFVSCQTEKKETQTTASKETKIETKVKQDKNIDKFIGSYVSDGYEKRSEGTDWVAVIVSKWNDSTALIKVRSRTDKKKATCTFDAKASQKDSNTLAVNYEGRGILFRIAGSGLSVLGEYPDDESTLSFFCSGGASLSGTYAKLSAPLDRSQFASMSYSKMLMMKDMIFEITSTENDGENTLIIQPSGLKTDNMKLEHKYQGMISNAEIADLNADGYPEVFIYTVSPDKSKKSSIIAYSVNNGKSVSAISIPELKDNAEASKGYRGNDEFAVVELTLVQRFPVYEDNAGENAVPKKMRQLQYKLKDGEASRMLVVDKVVEFPINQ
;
A
#
# COMPACT_ATOMS: atom_id res chain seq x y z
N MET A 1 -54.85 16.62 -24.17
CA MET A 1 -55.37 16.77 -22.79
C MET A 1 -54.30 17.48 -21.96
N LYS A 2 -54.55 18.73 -21.58
CA LYS A 2 -53.70 19.55 -20.73
C LYS A 2 -54.01 19.17 -19.27
N TYR A 3 -53.01 18.79 -18.48
CA TYR A 3 -53.14 18.76 -17.02
C TYR A 3 -52.20 19.80 -16.41
N LEU A 4 -52.85 20.83 -15.90
CA LEU A 4 -52.37 21.94 -15.11
C LEU A 4 -52.19 21.42 -13.67
N LEU A 5 -50.95 21.38 -13.16
CA LEU A 5 -50.70 21.14 -11.73
C LEU A 5 -50.22 22.45 -11.10
N THR A 6 -51.10 23.02 -10.29
CA THR A 6 -50.92 24.21 -9.46
C THR A 6 -49.99 23.95 -8.28
N LEU A 7 -48.97 24.79 -8.12
CA LEU A 7 -48.15 24.91 -6.92
C LEU A 7 -48.99 25.47 -5.75
N ILE A 8 -48.92 24.82 -4.59
CA ILE A 8 -49.40 25.36 -3.31
C ILE A 8 -48.16 25.62 -2.44
N SER A 9 -47.82 26.89 -2.27
CA SER A 9 -46.79 27.37 -1.34
C SER A 9 -47.38 27.46 0.07
N LEU A 10 -46.87 26.64 1.00
CA LEU A 10 -47.24 26.68 2.41
C LEU A 10 -46.17 27.45 3.20
N SER A 11 -46.51 28.68 3.61
CA SER A 11 -45.70 29.57 4.43
C SER A 11 -45.89 29.24 5.92
N ILE A 12 -44.82 28.81 6.59
CA ILE A 12 -44.78 28.58 8.04
C ILE A 12 -44.16 29.79 8.73
N LEU A 13 -44.98 30.50 9.49
CA LEU A 13 -44.57 31.56 10.42
C LEU A 13 -44.03 30.91 11.71
N PHE A 14 -42.76 31.18 12.04
CA PHE A 14 -42.24 30.87 13.38
C PHE A 14 -42.25 32.14 14.25
N VAL A 15 -43.00 32.03 15.33
CA VAL A 15 -43.22 33.04 16.38
C VAL A 15 -41.97 33.15 17.24
N SER A 16 -41.51 34.39 17.43
CA SER A 16 -40.46 34.80 18.36
C SER A 16 -40.99 34.78 19.79
N CYS A 17 -40.26 34.14 20.71
CA CYS A 17 -40.50 34.23 22.14
C CYS A 17 -39.22 34.76 22.82
N GLN A 18 -39.28 36.02 23.25
CA GLN A 18 -38.29 36.65 24.12
C GLN A 18 -38.61 36.33 25.58
N THR A 19 -37.59 35.94 26.34
CA THR A 19 -37.62 36.03 27.80
C THR A 19 -36.27 36.55 28.28
N GLU A 20 -36.26 37.77 28.80
CA GLU A 20 -35.15 38.38 29.53
C GLU A 20 -34.93 37.69 30.89
N LYS A 21 -33.67 37.59 31.32
CA LYS A 21 -33.30 37.52 32.74
C LYS A 21 -31.88 38.04 32.99
N LYS A 22 -31.85 39.20 33.67
CA LYS A 22 -30.89 39.77 34.64
C LYS A 22 -29.39 39.45 34.49
N GLU A 23 -28.64 40.53 34.27
CA GLU A 23 -27.22 40.68 34.58
C GLU A 23 -26.93 40.48 36.07
N THR A 24 -25.90 39.69 36.37
CA THR A 24 -25.12 39.83 37.60
C THR A 24 -23.67 39.55 37.23
N GLN A 25 -22.84 40.57 37.42
CA GLN A 25 -21.39 40.53 37.21
C GLN A 25 -20.78 39.45 38.12
N THR A 26 -20.01 38.55 37.53
CA THR A 26 -19.00 37.78 38.27
C THR A 26 -17.75 37.66 37.40
N THR A 27 -16.65 38.03 38.05
CA THR A 27 -15.28 38.23 37.59
C THR A 27 -14.77 37.13 36.68
N ALA A 28 -14.28 37.51 35.51
CA ALA A 28 -13.64 36.63 34.53
C ALA A 28 -12.26 36.15 35.04
N SER A 29 -12.17 34.88 35.42
CA SER A 29 -10.91 34.13 35.41
C SER A 29 -10.76 33.46 34.05
N LYS A 30 -9.73 33.87 33.31
CA LYS A 30 -9.34 33.34 32.00
C LYS A 30 -8.80 31.91 32.18
N GLU A 31 -9.65 30.90 32.01
CA GLU A 31 -9.19 29.54 31.79
C GLU A 31 -8.86 29.36 30.31
N THR A 32 -7.57 29.49 30.00
CA THR A 32 -7.00 29.11 28.71
C THR A 32 -7.14 27.59 28.56
N LYS A 33 -8.13 27.17 27.78
CA LYS A 33 -8.28 25.78 27.31
C LYS A 33 -7.10 25.49 26.37
N ILE A 34 -6.00 24.98 26.93
CA ILE A 34 -4.92 24.38 26.16
C ILE A 34 -5.49 23.08 25.58
N GLU A 35 -5.95 23.16 24.33
CA GLU A 35 -6.23 21.99 23.51
C GLU A 35 -4.88 21.39 23.09
N THR A 36 -4.31 20.58 23.96
CA THR A 36 -3.11 19.80 23.66
C THR A 36 -3.48 18.77 22.61
N LYS A 37 -3.24 19.07 21.32
CA LYS A 37 -3.09 18.04 20.28
C LYS A 37 -1.93 17.14 20.69
N VAL A 38 -2.24 16.03 21.34
CA VAL A 38 -1.26 14.96 21.60
C VAL A 38 -0.85 14.42 20.23
N LYS A 39 0.36 14.76 19.77
CA LYS A 39 1.03 14.03 18.70
C LYS A 39 1.14 12.58 19.17
N GLN A 40 0.31 11.71 18.61
CA GLN A 40 0.35 10.29 18.89
C GLN A 40 1.72 9.79 18.42
N ASP A 41 2.54 9.34 19.36
CA ASP A 41 3.91 8.89 19.10
C ASP A 41 3.82 7.65 18.20
N LYS A 42 4.12 7.84 16.91
CA LYS A 42 4.03 6.78 15.92
C LYS A 42 5.21 5.84 16.14
N ASN A 43 4.93 4.73 16.79
CA ASN A 43 5.88 3.66 17.02
C ASN A 43 5.21 2.32 16.71
N ILE A 44 5.63 1.73 15.59
CA ILE A 44 5.15 0.43 15.13
C ILE A 44 5.95 -0.76 15.68
N ASP A 45 7.01 -0.54 16.46
CA ASP A 45 7.93 -1.59 16.91
C ASP A 45 7.22 -2.70 17.69
N LYS A 46 6.17 -2.36 18.43
CA LYS A 46 5.38 -3.35 19.19
C LYS A 46 4.61 -4.34 18.31
N PHE A 47 4.28 -3.96 17.08
CA PHE A 47 3.62 -4.85 16.13
C PHE A 47 4.61 -5.82 15.48
N ILE A 48 5.91 -5.52 15.52
CA ILE A 48 6.93 -6.32 14.84
C ILE A 48 6.99 -7.74 15.45
N GLY A 49 7.05 -8.73 14.56
CA GLY A 49 7.10 -10.13 14.91
C GLY A 49 6.36 -11.02 13.91
N SER A 50 6.31 -12.31 14.24
CA SER A 50 5.49 -13.29 13.53
C SER A 50 4.36 -13.75 14.43
N TYR A 51 3.15 -13.84 13.86
CA TYR A 51 1.93 -14.25 14.54
C TYR A 51 1.35 -15.43 13.76
N VAL A 52 0.84 -16.45 14.45
CA VAL A 52 0.40 -17.69 13.81
C VAL A 52 -0.98 -18.12 14.27
N SER A 53 -1.74 -18.74 13.38
CA SER A 53 -2.98 -19.43 13.71
C SER A 53 -2.70 -20.69 14.54
N ASP A 54 -3.67 -21.15 15.32
CA ASP A 54 -3.58 -22.30 16.23
C ASP A 54 -2.97 -23.58 15.62
N GLY A 55 -3.22 -23.83 14.33
CA GLY A 55 -2.65 -24.99 13.63
C GLY A 55 -1.12 -25.03 13.59
N TYR A 56 -0.42 -23.92 13.85
CA TYR A 56 1.04 -23.87 13.79
C TYR A 56 1.73 -24.68 14.90
N GLU A 57 1.10 -24.83 16.07
CA GLU A 57 1.69 -25.61 17.18
C GLU A 57 1.92 -27.08 16.79
N LYS A 58 0.97 -27.66 16.03
CA LYS A 58 0.99 -29.05 15.56
C LYS A 58 1.53 -29.21 14.14
N ARG A 59 2.23 -28.19 13.61
CA ARG A 59 2.66 -28.16 12.20
C ARG A 59 3.53 -29.34 11.78
N SER A 60 4.30 -29.93 12.70
CA SER A 60 5.08 -31.15 12.45
C SER A 60 4.19 -32.37 12.15
N GLU A 61 2.97 -32.41 12.71
CA GLU A 61 1.97 -33.46 12.50
C GLU A 61 1.23 -33.31 11.17
N GLY A 62 1.39 -32.18 10.48
CA GLY A 62 0.74 -31.95 9.18
C GLY A 62 -0.46 -31.02 9.19
N THR A 63 -0.75 -30.35 10.30
CA THR A 63 -1.80 -29.34 10.37
C THR A 63 -1.54 -28.17 9.43
N ASP A 64 -2.63 -27.61 8.91
CA ASP A 64 -2.59 -26.35 8.19
C ASP A 64 -2.40 -25.19 9.16
N TRP A 65 -1.69 -24.16 8.70
CA TRP A 65 -1.48 -22.95 9.47
C TRP A 65 -1.28 -21.75 8.55
N VAL A 66 -1.55 -20.57 9.10
CA VAL A 66 -1.32 -19.27 8.48
C VAL A 66 -0.51 -18.41 9.43
N ALA A 67 0.49 -17.70 8.91
CA ALA A 67 1.32 -16.76 9.65
C ALA A 67 1.13 -15.34 9.11
N VAL A 68 0.96 -14.37 10.02
CA VAL A 68 1.06 -12.93 9.76
C VAL A 68 2.44 -12.47 10.21
N ILE A 69 3.24 -11.97 9.29
CA ILE A 69 4.60 -11.47 9.52
C ILE A 69 4.56 -9.95 9.41
N VAL A 70 4.94 -9.27 10.48
CA VAL A 70 4.97 -7.82 10.56
C VAL A 70 6.42 -7.37 10.69
N SER A 71 6.91 -6.62 9.70
CA SER A 71 8.25 -6.05 9.68
C SER A 71 8.21 -4.53 9.53
N LYS A 72 9.25 -3.84 10.02
CA LYS A 72 9.30 -2.37 10.01
C LYS A 72 9.61 -1.84 8.61
N TRP A 73 8.75 -0.96 8.09
CA TRP A 73 9.07 -0.15 6.91
C TRP A 73 9.71 1.17 7.33
N ASN A 74 9.03 1.93 8.18
CA ASN A 74 9.52 3.13 8.86
C ASN A 74 8.81 3.24 10.23
N ASP A 75 8.99 4.33 10.96
CA ASP A 75 8.44 4.46 12.32
C ASP A 75 6.89 4.44 12.38
N SER A 76 6.22 4.72 11.27
CA SER A 76 4.76 4.80 11.16
C SER A 76 4.12 3.76 10.24
N THR A 77 4.92 2.99 9.54
CA THR A 77 4.48 2.06 8.49
C THR A 77 5.15 0.71 8.71
N ALA A 78 4.36 -0.36 8.65
CA ALA A 78 4.82 -1.73 8.66
C ALA A 78 4.64 -2.35 7.27
N LEU A 79 5.45 -3.35 6.96
CA LEU A 79 5.16 -4.34 5.93
C LEU A 79 4.48 -5.53 6.57
N ILE A 80 3.33 -5.91 6.02
CA ILE A 80 2.57 -7.09 6.39
C ILE A 80 2.74 -8.12 5.30
N LYS A 81 3.11 -9.35 5.68
CA LYS A 81 3.06 -10.53 4.82
C LYS A 81 2.25 -11.61 5.51
N VAL A 82 1.28 -12.19 4.81
CA VAL A 82 0.53 -13.36 5.27
C VAL A 82 0.89 -14.54 4.39
N ARG A 83 1.27 -15.65 5.02
CA ARG A 83 1.66 -16.89 4.33
C ARG A 83 1.03 -18.09 5.01
N SER A 84 0.41 -18.95 4.22
CA SER A 84 0.05 -20.31 4.66
C SER A 84 1.21 -21.28 4.47
N ARG A 85 1.13 -22.41 5.16
CA ARG A 85 1.94 -23.61 4.89
C ARG A 85 2.00 -23.97 3.39
N THR A 86 3.17 -24.34 2.87
CA THR A 86 3.35 -24.75 1.46
C THR A 86 4.19 -25.99 1.20
N ASP A 87 4.79 -26.63 2.22
CA ASP A 87 5.62 -27.84 2.06
C ASP A 87 4.81 -29.08 1.65
N LYS A 88 3.53 -29.15 2.04
CA LYS A 88 2.64 -30.30 1.74
C LYS A 88 1.64 -30.04 0.62
N LYS A 89 1.25 -28.79 0.41
CA LYS A 89 0.20 -28.38 -0.54
C LYS A 89 0.49 -26.98 -1.08
N LYS A 90 -0.20 -26.58 -2.16
CA LYS A 90 -0.14 -25.19 -2.65
C LYS A 90 -0.58 -24.22 -1.55
N ALA A 91 -0.04 -23.01 -1.59
CA ALA A 91 -0.41 -21.95 -0.65
C ALA A 91 -1.93 -21.73 -0.67
N THR A 92 -2.54 -21.73 0.52
CA THR A 92 -3.98 -21.50 0.69
C THR A 92 -4.33 -20.10 1.13
N CYS A 93 -3.39 -19.33 1.68
CA CYS A 93 -3.58 -17.91 2.01
C CYS A 93 -2.29 -17.11 1.72
N THR A 94 -2.41 -16.01 0.99
CA THR A 94 -1.30 -15.12 0.63
C THR A 94 -1.77 -13.67 0.59
N PHE A 95 -1.08 -12.79 1.31
CA PHE A 95 -1.37 -11.34 1.29
C PHE A 95 -0.12 -10.54 1.60
N ASP A 96 0.13 -9.46 0.86
CA ASP A 96 1.24 -8.52 1.09
C ASP A 96 0.73 -7.08 1.02
N ALA A 97 1.07 -6.26 2.02
CA ALA A 97 0.69 -4.85 2.03
C ALA A 97 1.59 -3.98 2.91
N LYS A 98 1.63 -2.68 2.61
CA LYS A 98 2.05 -1.64 3.56
C LYS A 98 0.87 -1.30 4.47
N ALA A 99 1.09 -1.31 5.78
CA ALA A 99 0.10 -0.93 6.77
C ALA A 99 0.56 0.31 7.54
N SER A 100 -0.27 1.34 7.58
CA SER A 100 0.00 2.56 8.34
C SER A 100 -0.55 2.44 9.76
N GLN A 101 0.16 2.99 10.74
CA GLN A 101 -0.35 3.04 12.11
C GLN A 101 -1.57 3.96 12.19
N LYS A 102 -2.73 3.38 12.50
CA LYS A 102 -4.00 4.10 12.68
C LYS A 102 -4.15 4.63 14.10
N ASP A 103 -3.78 3.81 15.08
CA ASP A 103 -3.75 4.20 16.49
C ASP A 103 -2.66 3.41 17.23
N SER A 104 -2.63 3.50 18.56
CA SER A 104 -1.61 2.78 19.32
C SER A 104 -1.69 1.29 19.01
N ASN A 105 -2.84 0.63 18.99
CA ASN A 105 -2.96 -0.83 18.88
C ASN A 105 -3.40 -1.34 17.51
N THR A 106 -3.57 -0.46 16.52
CA THR A 106 -4.08 -0.83 15.20
C THR A 106 -3.17 -0.36 14.07
N LEU A 107 -2.75 -1.28 13.20
CA LEU A 107 -2.27 -0.97 11.85
C LEU A 107 -3.44 -1.11 10.88
N ALA A 108 -3.49 -0.25 9.87
CA ALA A 108 -4.52 -0.25 8.83
C ALA A 108 -3.89 -0.37 7.45
N VAL A 109 -4.49 -1.21 6.61
CA VAL A 109 -4.25 -1.30 5.19
C VAL A 109 -5.50 -0.82 4.47
N ASN A 110 -5.34 0.03 3.46
CA ASN A 110 -6.39 0.25 2.46
C ASN A 110 -6.06 -0.61 1.25
N TYR A 111 -6.89 -1.60 0.96
CA TYR A 111 -6.78 -2.46 -0.21
C TYR A 111 -7.96 -2.19 -1.12
N GLU A 112 -7.72 -1.51 -2.25
CA GLU A 112 -8.74 -1.17 -3.24
C GLU A 112 -9.97 -0.46 -2.64
N GLY A 113 -9.74 0.45 -1.69
CA GLY A 113 -10.80 1.19 -1.01
C GLY A 113 -11.43 0.46 0.18
N ARG A 114 -11.04 -0.79 0.45
CA ARG A 114 -11.52 -1.60 1.60
C ARG A 114 -10.50 -1.56 2.73
N GLY A 115 -10.97 -1.34 3.96
CA GLY A 115 -10.10 -1.25 5.12
C GLY A 115 -9.84 -2.63 5.74
N ILE A 116 -8.56 -2.97 5.97
CA ILE A 116 -8.15 -4.17 6.71
C ILE A 116 -7.35 -3.73 7.92
N LEU A 117 -7.73 -4.20 9.11
CA LEU A 117 -7.13 -3.83 10.38
C LEU A 117 -6.31 -5.00 10.95
N PHE A 118 -5.13 -4.69 11.44
CA PHE A 118 -4.27 -5.57 12.21
C PHE A 118 -4.16 -5.01 13.62
N ARG A 119 -4.96 -5.55 14.54
CA ARG A 119 -5.12 -5.03 15.90
C ARG A 119 -4.41 -5.93 16.91
N ILE A 120 -3.56 -5.36 17.76
CA ILE A 120 -3.01 -6.09 18.90
C ILE A 120 -4.16 -6.41 19.87
N ALA A 121 -4.35 -7.69 20.16
CA ALA A 121 -5.37 -8.21 21.08
C ALA A 121 -4.70 -9.20 22.05
N GLY A 122 -4.58 -8.81 23.31
CA GLY A 122 -3.81 -9.58 24.31
C GLY A 122 -2.34 -9.71 23.90
N SER A 123 -1.82 -10.93 23.86
CA SER A 123 -0.47 -11.25 23.39
C SER A 123 -0.39 -11.48 21.86
N GLY A 124 -1.52 -11.42 21.16
CA GLY A 124 -1.62 -11.75 19.73
C GLY A 124 -2.02 -10.58 18.84
N LEU A 125 -2.41 -10.93 17.63
CA LEU A 125 -2.88 -10.03 16.59
C LEU A 125 -4.22 -10.53 16.07
N SER A 126 -5.21 -9.64 15.97
CA SER A 126 -6.48 -9.89 15.28
C SER A 126 -6.44 -9.22 13.91
N VAL A 127 -6.86 -9.97 12.89
CA VAL A 127 -7.04 -9.46 11.53
C VAL A 127 -8.54 -9.43 11.25
N LEU A 128 -9.04 -8.28 10.79
CA LEU A 128 -10.47 -8.04 10.57
C LEU A 128 -10.69 -6.92 9.54
N GLY A 129 -11.86 -6.88 8.93
CA GLY A 129 -12.30 -5.72 8.15
C GLY A 129 -12.48 -4.48 9.03
N GLU A 130 -12.25 -3.29 8.47
CA GLU A 130 -12.52 -2.02 9.17
C GLU A 130 -14.03 -1.80 9.36
N TYR A 131 -14.81 -2.17 8.35
CA TYR A 131 -16.28 -2.16 8.37
C TYR A 131 -16.84 -3.55 8.07
N PRO A 132 -18.11 -3.85 8.44
CA PRO A 132 -18.72 -5.15 8.19
C PRO A 132 -18.64 -5.61 6.73
N ASP A 133 -18.78 -4.67 5.78
CA ASP A 133 -18.69 -4.98 4.35
C ASP A 133 -17.27 -5.42 3.98
N ASP A 134 -16.22 -4.84 4.58
CA ASP A 134 -14.82 -5.15 4.29
C ASP A 134 -14.42 -6.58 4.70
N GLU A 135 -15.17 -7.20 5.62
CA GLU A 135 -14.87 -8.54 6.13
C GLU A 135 -14.83 -9.59 5.00
N SER A 136 -15.73 -9.44 4.02
CA SER A 136 -15.79 -10.33 2.86
C SER A 136 -14.52 -10.26 1.99
N THR A 137 -13.81 -9.13 1.99
CA THR A 137 -12.56 -8.95 1.24
C THR A 137 -11.47 -9.90 1.72
N LEU A 138 -11.45 -10.22 3.02
CA LEU A 138 -10.41 -11.05 3.63
C LEU A 138 -10.44 -12.51 3.13
N SER A 139 -11.58 -12.97 2.60
CA SER A 139 -11.71 -14.29 1.99
C SER A 139 -11.03 -14.39 0.62
N PHE A 140 -10.87 -13.29 -0.13
CA PHE A 140 -10.24 -13.32 -1.46
C PHE A 140 -8.75 -13.67 -1.42
N PHE A 141 -8.09 -13.41 -0.29
CA PHE A 141 -6.68 -13.74 -0.10
C PHE A 141 -6.45 -15.20 0.30
N CYS A 142 -7.53 -15.97 0.46
CA CYS A 142 -7.51 -17.35 0.87
C CYS A 142 -8.34 -18.24 -0.09
N SER A 143 -8.06 -19.53 -0.09
CA SER A 143 -8.77 -20.54 -0.90
C SER A 143 -9.50 -21.55 -0.01
N GLY A 144 -10.46 -22.28 -0.59
CA GLY A 144 -11.19 -23.34 0.13
C GLY A 144 -12.16 -22.83 1.20
N GLY A 145 -12.64 -21.59 1.09
CA GLY A 145 -13.57 -20.97 2.05
C GLY A 145 -12.91 -20.40 3.30
N ALA A 146 -11.57 -20.42 3.39
CA ALA A 146 -10.83 -19.76 4.46
C ALA A 146 -10.85 -18.22 4.31
N SER A 147 -10.44 -17.53 5.36
CA SER A 147 -10.31 -16.07 5.41
C SER A 147 -9.04 -15.68 6.17
N LEU A 148 -8.49 -14.50 5.87
CA LEU A 148 -7.48 -13.89 6.73
C LEU A 148 -8.03 -13.47 8.10
N SER A 149 -9.35 -13.37 8.24
CA SER A 149 -9.97 -12.96 9.49
C SER A 149 -9.70 -13.96 10.59
N GLY A 150 -9.34 -13.47 11.77
CA GLY A 150 -9.13 -14.29 12.94
C GLY A 150 -8.06 -13.77 13.89
N THR A 151 -7.74 -14.59 14.87
CA THR A 151 -6.72 -14.30 15.88
C THR A 151 -5.46 -15.12 15.64
N TYR A 152 -4.32 -14.47 15.83
CA TYR A 152 -2.99 -15.04 15.61
C TYR A 152 -2.14 -14.85 16.86
N ALA A 153 -1.60 -15.93 17.41
CA ALA A 153 -0.72 -15.88 18.58
C ALA A 153 0.68 -15.40 18.18
N LYS A 154 1.26 -14.46 18.94
CA LYS A 154 2.63 -13.99 18.68
C LYS A 154 3.64 -15.09 19.03
N LEU A 155 4.57 -15.35 18.13
CA LEU A 155 5.68 -16.25 18.39
C LEU A 155 6.79 -15.53 19.18
N SER A 156 7.34 -16.23 20.16
CA SER A 156 8.55 -15.82 20.89
C SER A 156 9.84 -16.25 20.17
N ALA A 157 9.78 -17.34 19.40
CA ALA A 157 10.88 -17.83 18.57
C ALA A 157 10.70 -17.43 17.10
N PRO A 158 11.77 -17.45 16.28
CA PRO A 158 11.65 -17.25 14.84
C PRO A 158 10.65 -18.23 14.19
N LEU A 159 9.89 -17.73 13.21
CA LEU A 159 8.99 -18.55 12.41
C LEU A 159 9.78 -19.63 11.65
N ASP A 160 9.29 -20.87 11.68
CA ASP A 160 9.87 -22.01 10.98
C ASP A 160 9.69 -21.87 9.48
N ARG A 161 10.77 -21.53 8.78
CA ARG A 161 10.78 -21.29 7.33
C ARG A 161 10.86 -22.55 6.48
N SER A 162 11.00 -23.74 7.08
CA SER A 162 11.09 -24.99 6.31
C SER A 162 9.75 -25.41 5.69
N GLN A 163 8.64 -24.94 6.26
CA GLN A 163 7.28 -25.36 5.87
C GLN A 163 6.53 -24.34 5.01
N PHE A 164 7.18 -23.25 4.60
CA PHE A 164 6.61 -22.30 3.66
C PHE A 164 7.71 -21.73 2.75
N ALA A 165 7.40 -21.58 1.47
CA ALA A 165 8.34 -20.99 0.50
C ALA A 165 8.71 -19.56 0.94
N SER A 166 9.99 -19.20 0.83
CA SER A 166 10.52 -17.85 1.07
C SER A 166 10.09 -16.86 -0.03
N MET A 167 8.83 -16.92 -0.46
CA MET A 167 8.28 -15.90 -1.36
C MET A 167 8.22 -14.59 -0.61
N SER A 168 9.19 -13.73 -0.88
CA SER A 168 9.34 -12.41 -0.30
C SER A 168 8.22 -11.49 -0.72
N TYR A 169 7.62 -11.74 -1.88
CA TYR A 169 6.49 -10.99 -2.39
C TYR A 169 5.61 -11.87 -3.28
N SER A 170 4.29 -11.68 -3.20
CA SER A 170 3.34 -12.26 -4.16
C SER A 170 2.13 -11.35 -4.35
N LYS A 171 1.78 -11.06 -5.60
CA LYS A 171 0.57 -10.30 -5.96
C LYS A 171 0.04 -10.78 -7.31
N MET A 172 -1.28 -10.92 -7.40
CA MET A 172 -1.97 -11.15 -8.66
C MET A 172 -2.61 -9.84 -9.11
N LEU A 173 -2.34 -9.44 -10.35
CA LEU A 173 -2.94 -8.27 -10.99
C LEU A 173 -3.78 -8.72 -12.18
N MET A 174 -4.95 -8.10 -12.36
CA MET A 174 -5.88 -8.45 -13.42
C MET A 174 -6.42 -7.18 -14.08
N MET A 175 -6.45 -7.18 -15.42
CA MET A 175 -7.17 -6.19 -16.19
C MET A 175 -7.77 -6.88 -17.41
N LYS A 176 -9.10 -6.78 -17.57
CA LYS A 176 -9.86 -7.53 -18.59
C LYS A 176 -9.60 -9.04 -18.44
N ASP A 177 -9.18 -9.71 -19.50
CA ASP A 177 -8.84 -11.13 -19.59
C ASP A 177 -7.35 -11.42 -19.32
N MET A 178 -6.55 -10.40 -19.04
CA MET A 178 -5.12 -10.54 -18.79
C MET A 178 -4.84 -10.59 -17.29
N ILE A 179 -4.06 -11.60 -16.89
CA ILE A 179 -3.66 -11.82 -15.49
C ILE A 179 -2.14 -11.87 -15.42
N PHE A 180 -1.58 -11.20 -14.42
CA PHE A 180 -0.16 -11.19 -14.12
C PHE A 180 0.06 -11.69 -12.69
N GLU A 181 0.65 -12.87 -12.57
CA GLU A 181 1.12 -13.39 -11.29
C GLU A 181 2.55 -12.88 -11.05
N ILE A 182 2.72 -12.04 -10.05
CA ILE A 182 3.99 -11.44 -9.65
C ILE A 182 4.45 -12.16 -8.40
N THR A 183 5.62 -12.79 -8.47
CA THR A 183 6.23 -13.45 -7.31
C THR A 183 7.69 -13.03 -7.18
N SER A 184 8.21 -13.09 -5.96
CA SER A 184 9.64 -12.93 -5.75
C SER A 184 10.16 -13.90 -4.71
N THR A 185 11.36 -14.39 -4.95
CA THR A 185 12.15 -15.17 -3.99
C THR A 185 13.31 -14.34 -3.47
N GLU A 186 13.48 -14.33 -2.15
CA GLU A 186 14.67 -13.79 -1.50
C GLU A 186 15.83 -14.79 -1.63
N ASN A 187 16.91 -14.39 -2.31
CA ASN A 187 18.17 -15.14 -2.38
C ASN A 187 19.30 -14.20 -1.93
N ASP A 188 20.20 -14.64 -1.06
CA ASP A 188 21.30 -13.89 -0.41
C ASP A 188 21.83 -12.66 -1.20
N GLY A 189 21.16 -11.51 -1.06
CA GLY A 189 21.54 -10.22 -1.64
C GLY A 189 21.11 -9.94 -3.09
N GLU A 190 20.60 -10.92 -3.83
CA GLU A 190 20.09 -10.75 -5.20
C GLU A 190 18.76 -11.51 -5.38
N ASN A 191 17.67 -10.78 -5.19
CA ASN A 191 16.34 -11.36 -5.28
C ASN A 191 15.97 -11.59 -6.74
N THR A 192 15.13 -12.60 -6.97
CA THR A 192 14.55 -12.85 -8.30
C THR A 192 13.07 -12.48 -8.26
N LEU A 193 12.66 -11.62 -9.18
CA LEU A 193 11.27 -11.31 -9.51
C LEU A 193 10.86 -12.17 -10.70
N ILE A 194 9.71 -12.82 -10.58
CA ILE A 194 9.07 -13.56 -11.67
C ILE A 194 7.72 -12.91 -11.93
N ILE A 195 7.45 -12.58 -13.19
CA ILE A 195 6.13 -12.17 -13.66
C ILE A 195 5.66 -13.21 -14.65
N GLN A 196 4.53 -13.85 -14.36
CA GLN A 196 3.90 -14.83 -15.24
C GLN A 196 2.62 -14.22 -15.84
N PRO A 197 2.68 -13.76 -17.10
CA PRO A 197 1.48 -13.33 -17.82
C PRO A 197 0.60 -14.54 -18.16
N SER A 198 -0.70 -14.29 -18.27
CA SER A 198 -1.66 -15.20 -18.89
C SER A 198 -2.78 -14.39 -19.54
N GLY A 199 -3.42 -14.96 -20.58
CA GLY A 199 -4.43 -14.27 -21.38
C GLY A 199 -3.90 -13.50 -22.60
N LEU A 200 -2.58 -13.49 -22.83
CA LEU A 200 -1.99 -12.90 -24.04
C LEU A 200 -2.12 -13.85 -25.23
N LYS A 201 -2.34 -13.32 -26.43
CA LYS A 201 -2.63 -14.14 -27.63
C LYS A 201 -1.42 -14.88 -28.20
N THR A 202 -0.20 -14.40 -27.96
CA THR A 202 1.00 -14.91 -28.64
C THR A 202 2.06 -15.36 -27.66
N ASP A 203 2.39 -14.54 -26.68
CA ASP A 203 3.48 -14.77 -25.76
C ASP A 203 3.03 -14.57 -24.31
N ASN A 204 3.04 -15.65 -23.54
CA ASN A 204 2.79 -15.69 -22.10
C ASN A 204 4.02 -16.22 -21.35
N MET A 205 5.21 -16.10 -21.92
CA MET A 205 6.43 -16.56 -21.28
C MET A 205 6.65 -15.82 -19.96
N LYS A 206 7.16 -16.56 -18.96
CA LYS A 206 7.61 -15.97 -17.70
C LYS A 206 8.72 -14.95 -17.96
N LEU A 207 8.63 -13.82 -17.28
CA LEU A 207 9.65 -12.80 -17.23
C LEU A 207 10.41 -12.93 -15.92
N GLU A 208 11.73 -12.95 -15.99
CA GLU A 208 12.59 -13.00 -14.81
C GLU A 208 13.44 -11.73 -14.72
N HIS A 209 13.52 -11.13 -13.54
CA HIS A 209 14.30 -9.94 -13.29
C HIS A 209 15.02 -10.03 -11.95
N LYS A 210 16.32 -9.75 -11.95
CA LYS A 210 17.12 -9.69 -10.72
C LYS A 210 17.01 -8.30 -10.12
N TYR A 211 16.83 -8.20 -8.81
CA TYR A 211 16.76 -6.92 -8.12
C TYR A 211 17.35 -6.99 -6.71
N GLN A 212 17.66 -5.83 -6.15
CA GLN A 212 18.13 -5.70 -4.78
C GLN A 212 17.08 -5.04 -3.90
N GLY A 213 17.07 -5.40 -2.61
CA GLY A 213 16.16 -4.81 -1.63
C GLY A 213 14.84 -5.55 -1.55
N MET A 214 13.70 -4.85 -1.54
CA MET A 214 12.38 -5.46 -1.37
C MET A 214 11.36 -4.87 -2.34
N ILE A 215 10.39 -5.69 -2.75
CA ILE A 215 9.22 -5.19 -3.48
C ILE A 215 8.27 -4.55 -2.49
N SER A 216 7.84 -3.33 -2.78
CA SER A 216 7.04 -2.51 -1.90
C SER A 216 5.56 -2.44 -2.32
N ASN A 217 5.28 -2.56 -3.62
CA ASN A 217 3.95 -2.77 -4.20
C ASN A 217 4.10 -3.15 -5.70
N ALA A 218 3.00 -3.54 -6.33
CA ALA A 218 2.86 -3.63 -7.78
C ALA A 218 1.46 -3.17 -8.20
N GLU A 219 1.34 -2.50 -9.35
CA GLU A 219 0.10 -1.91 -9.85
C GLU A 219 -0.10 -2.20 -11.34
N ILE A 220 -1.35 -2.21 -11.79
CA ILE A 220 -1.74 -2.43 -13.18
C ILE A 220 -2.65 -1.30 -13.63
N ALA A 221 -2.37 -0.71 -14.79
CA ALA A 221 -3.18 0.37 -15.35
C ALA A 221 -2.90 0.56 -16.84
N ASP A 222 -3.81 1.19 -17.56
CA ASP A 222 -3.66 1.55 -18.98
C ASP A 222 -3.32 3.05 -19.04
N LEU A 223 -2.03 3.39 -19.06
CA LEU A 223 -1.58 4.79 -18.93
C LEU A 223 -1.74 5.58 -20.23
N ASN A 224 -1.65 4.91 -21.38
CA ASN A 224 -1.78 5.56 -22.69
C ASN A 224 -3.19 5.45 -23.28
N ALA A 225 -4.14 4.86 -22.54
CA ALA A 225 -5.53 4.67 -22.93
C ALA A 225 -5.69 3.89 -24.25
N ASP A 226 -4.78 2.94 -24.53
CA ASP A 226 -4.83 2.10 -25.73
C ASP A 226 -5.65 0.82 -25.55
N GLY A 227 -6.17 0.61 -24.34
CA GLY A 227 -6.94 -0.56 -23.94
C GLY A 227 -6.09 -1.73 -23.44
N TYR A 228 -4.77 -1.60 -23.35
CA TYR A 228 -3.86 -2.64 -22.88
C TYR A 228 -3.09 -2.16 -21.64
N PRO A 229 -2.88 -3.04 -20.65
CA PRO A 229 -2.27 -2.62 -19.40
C PRO A 229 -0.75 -2.47 -19.50
N GLU A 230 -0.25 -1.54 -18.71
CA GLU A 230 1.08 -1.55 -18.12
C GLU A 230 1.04 -2.16 -16.72
N VAL A 231 2.09 -2.91 -16.39
CA VAL A 231 2.35 -3.49 -15.07
C VAL A 231 3.57 -2.81 -14.49
N PHE A 232 3.44 -2.27 -13.28
CA PHE A 232 4.51 -1.60 -12.54
C PHE A 232 4.83 -2.35 -11.26
N ILE A 233 6.10 -2.61 -11.00
CA ILE A 233 6.60 -3.22 -9.76
C ILE A 233 7.59 -2.23 -9.13
N TYR A 234 7.36 -1.88 -7.86
CA TYR A 234 8.20 -0.92 -7.15
C TYR A 234 9.12 -1.64 -6.19
N THR A 235 10.42 -1.49 -6.40
CA THR A 235 11.46 -2.01 -5.50
C THR A 235 12.01 -0.90 -4.64
N VAL A 236 12.53 -1.23 -3.46
CA VAL A 236 13.18 -0.29 -2.55
C VAL A 236 14.50 -0.85 -2.08
N SER A 237 15.54 -0.04 -2.19
CA SER A 237 16.91 -0.42 -1.87
C SER A 237 17.04 -0.80 -0.38
N PRO A 238 17.94 -1.74 -0.05
CA PRO A 238 18.11 -2.23 1.32
C PRO A 238 18.87 -1.25 2.22
N ASP A 239 19.44 -0.19 1.64
CA ASP A 239 20.21 0.81 2.36
C ASP A 239 19.32 1.84 3.08
N LYS A 240 19.93 2.66 3.95
CA LYS A 240 19.22 3.66 4.76
C LYS A 240 18.48 4.72 3.93
N SER A 241 18.92 4.99 2.69
CA SER A 241 18.28 5.98 1.82
C SER A 241 16.95 5.48 1.28
N LYS A 242 16.71 4.15 1.26
CA LYS A 242 15.45 3.54 0.79
C LYS A 242 15.01 4.13 -0.55
N LYS A 243 15.95 4.24 -1.49
CA LYS A 243 15.65 4.71 -2.83
C LYS A 243 14.80 3.68 -3.53
N SER A 244 13.73 4.13 -4.14
CA SER A 244 12.85 3.24 -4.88
C SER A 244 13.20 3.18 -6.36
N SER A 245 12.86 2.09 -7.02
CA SER A 245 13.02 1.91 -8.46
C SER A 245 11.80 1.20 -9.03
N ILE A 246 11.62 1.31 -10.35
CA ILE A 246 10.49 0.71 -11.07
C ILE A 246 11.03 -0.36 -12.01
N ILE A 247 10.38 -1.52 -11.99
CA ILE A 247 10.46 -2.51 -13.06
C ILE A 247 9.07 -2.50 -13.71
N ALA A 248 8.98 -2.27 -15.02
CA ALA A 248 7.69 -2.17 -15.67
C ALA A 248 7.64 -2.78 -17.07
N TYR A 249 6.46 -3.26 -17.43
CA TYR A 249 6.18 -3.91 -18.70
C TYR A 249 4.88 -3.38 -19.28
N SER A 250 4.82 -3.22 -20.60
CA SER A 250 3.61 -2.81 -21.32
C SER A 250 3.14 -3.96 -22.23
N VAL A 251 1.83 -4.16 -22.29
CA VAL A 251 1.22 -5.15 -23.17
C VAL A 251 1.10 -4.60 -24.59
N ASN A 252 1.66 -5.32 -25.55
CA ASN A 252 1.64 -4.96 -26.96
C ASN A 252 0.43 -5.60 -27.64
N ASN A 253 -0.64 -4.82 -27.85
CA ASN A 253 -1.84 -5.22 -28.59
C ASN A 253 -2.50 -6.53 -28.08
N GLY A 254 -2.35 -6.83 -26.78
CA GLY A 254 -2.85 -8.06 -26.15
C GLY A 254 -2.15 -9.34 -26.62
N LYS A 255 -0.97 -9.23 -27.23
CA LYS A 255 -0.24 -10.36 -27.82
C LYS A 255 1.00 -10.76 -27.03
N SER A 256 1.78 -9.78 -26.61
CA SER A 256 3.06 -9.98 -25.93
C SER A 256 3.33 -8.82 -24.96
N VAL A 257 4.45 -8.89 -24.24
CA VAL A 257 4.90 -7.86 -23.30
C VAL A 257 6.28 -7.35 -23.68
N SER A 258 6.54 -6.07 -23.47
CA SER A 258 7.86 -5.45 -23.62
C SER A 258 8.20 -4.61 -22.39
N ALA A 259 9.48 -4.57 -22.02
CA ALA A 259 9.93 -3.75 -20.91
C ALA A 259 9.76 -2.26 -21.23
N ILE A 260 9.30 -1.50 -20.25
CA ILE A 260 9.20 -0.04 -20.33
C ILE A 260 10.52 0.57 -19.89
N SER A 261 11.08 1.45 -20.72
CA SER A 261 12.28 2.21 -20.35
C SER A 261 11.94 3.23 -19.25
N ILE A 262 12.71 3.22 -18.16
CA ILE A 262 12.50 4.08 -16.98
C ILE A 262 13.61 5.14 -16.94
N PRO A 263 13.26 6.44 -16.89
CA PRO A 263 14.26 7.50 -16.81
C PRO A 263 14.90 7.50 -15.41
N GLU A 264 16.22 7.66 -15.35
CA GLU A 264 16.89 7.81 -14.07
C GLU A 264 16.66 9.23 -13.52
N LEU A 265 16.28 9.32 -12.24
CA LEU A 265 16.00 10.62 -11.60
C LEU A 265 17.22 11.56 -11.66
N LYS A 266 18.43 11.01 -11.59
CA LYS A 266 19.69 11.75 -11.62
C LYS A 266 19.91 12.51 -12.94
N ASP A 267 19.28 12.07 -14.02
CA ASP A 267 19.40 12.68 -15.35
C ASP A 267 18.49 13.91 -15.49
N ASN A 268 17.60 14.15 -14.53
CA ASN A 268 16.78 15.35 -14.45
C ASN A 268 17.30 16.28 -13.34
N ALA A 269 18.00 17.35 -13.73
CA ALA A 269 18.64 18.28 -12.80
C ALA A 269 17.64 19.00 -11.87
N GLU A 270 16.45 19.32 -12.37
CA GLU A 270 15.39 19.93 -11.55
C GLU A 270 14.85 18.93 -10.52
N ALA A 271 14.56 17.70 -10.97
CA ALA A 271 13.93 16.70 -10.13
C ALA A 271 14.87 16.07 -9.10
N SER A 272 16.17 15.97 -9.39
CA SER A 272 17.16 15.35 -8.51
C SER A 272 17.61 16.23 -7.34
N LYS A 273 17.38 17.55 -7.39
CA LYS A 273 17.86 18.47 -6.36
C LYS A 273 17.29 18.17 -4.97
N GLY A 274 18.14 17.89 -3.98
CA GLY A 274 17.69 17.60 -2.61
C GLY A 274 17.04 16.22 -2.42
N TYR A 275 17.10 15.35 -3.42
CA TYR A 275 16.58 13.98 -3.35
C TYR A 275 17.45 13.08 -2.47
N ARG A 276 16.82 12.29 -1.58
CA ARG A 276 17.50 11.33 -0.69
C ARG A 276 16.77 9.99 -0.53
N GLY A 277 15.90 9.63 -1.49
CA GLY A 277 15.08 8.42 -1.44
C GLY A 277 13.80 8.58 -0.61
N ASN A 278 13.31 7.48 -0.03
CA ASN A 278 11.98 7.39 0.60
C ASN A 278 10.84 7.71 -0.37
N ASP A 279 10.98 7.22 -1.60
CA ASP A 279 9.98 7.41 -2.63
C ASP A 279 8.72 6.59 -2.37
N GLU A 280 7.61 7.14 -2.83
CA GLU A 280 6.34 6.47 -2.99
C GLU A 280 5.92 6.56 -4.45
N PHE A 281 5.65 5.41 -5.06
CA PHE A 281 5.06 5.33 -6.38
C PHE A 281 3.59 4.95 -6.27
N ALA A 282 2.78 5.49 -7.18
CA ALA A 282 1.39 5.10 -7.36
C ALA A 282 0.94 5.43 -8.79
N VAL A 283 0.04 4.64 -9.35
CA VAL A 283 -0.71 5.06 -10.53
C VAL A 283 -1.83 6.01 -10.10
N VAL A 284 -1.90 7.16 -10.77
CA VAL A 284 -2.97 8.14 -10.59
C VAL A 284 -3.50 8.51 -11.96
N GLU A 285 -4.74 8.10 -12.23
CA GLU A 285 -5.39 8.24 -13.54
C GLU A 285 -4.51 7.62 -14.65
N LEU A 286 -4.11 8.42 -15.64
CA LEU A 286 -3.27 8.01 -16.78
C LEU A 286 -1.79 8.33 -16.58
N THR A 287 -1.34 8.47 -15.32
CA THR A 287 0.05 8.82 -15.00
C THR A 287 0.60 7.93 -13.90
N LEU A 288 1.90 7.63 -14.01
CA LEU A 288 2.64 7.11 -12.87
C LEU A 288 3.17 8.30 -12.07
N VAL A 289 2.96 8.29 -10.76
CA VAL A 289 3.37 9.34 -9.85
C VAL A 289 4.51 8.83 -8.98
N GLN A 290 5.58 9.62 -8.82
CA GLN A 290 6.63 9.42 -7.83
C GLN A 290 6.61 10.58 -6.85
N ARG A 291 6.56 10.30 -5.55
CA ARG A 291 6.62 11.31 -4.49
C ARG A 291 7.79 11.02 -3.56
N PHE A 292 8.55 12.04 -3.19
CA PHE A 292 9.61 11.90 -2.19
C PHE A 292 9.83 13.19 -1.39
N PRO A 293 10.35 13.09 -0.16
CA PRO A 293 10.77 14.25 0.62
C PRO A 293 11.95 14.98 -0.03
N VAL A 294 11.93 16.31 0.05
CA VAL A 294 13.02 17.18 -0.42
C VAL A 294 13.77 17.75 0.78
N TYR A 295 15.09 17.62 0.73
CA TYR A 295 16.02 18.12 1.73
C TYR A 295 16.77 19.34 1.21
N GLU A 296 17.05 20.29 2.11
CA GLU A 296 17.89 21.44 1.79
C GLU A 296 19.31 21.01 1.40
N ASP A 297 19.95 21.82 0.57
CA ASP A 297 21.34 21.60 0.18
C ASP A 297 22.24 21.61 1.44
N ASN A 298 23.19 20.68 1.52
CA ASN A 298 24.09 20.49 2.68
C ASN A 298 23.41 20.14 4.02
N ALA A 299 22.12 19.77 4.03
CA ALA A 299 21.45 19.36 5.26
C ALA A 299 22.08 18.08 5.85
N GLY A 300 22.25 18.02 7.17
CA GLY A 300 22.82 16.85 7.85
C GLY A 300 21.98 15.57 7.72
N GLU A 301 22.47 14.45 8.26
CA GLU A 301 21.81 13.13 8.21
C GLU A 301 20.41 13.15 8.87
N ASN A 302 20.25 13.91 9.95
CA ASN A 302 19.00 14.02 10.73
C ASN A 302 18.10 15.18 10.28
N ALA A 303 18.33 15.73 9.08
CA ALA A 303 17.51 16.82 8.57
C ALA A 303 16.05 16.38 8.40
N VAL A 304 15.11 17.24 8.76
CA VAL A 304 13.68 17.01 8.55
C VAL A 304 13.27 17.70 7.25
N PRO A 305 12.71 16.98 6.26
CA PRO A 305 12.26 17.57 5.02
C PRO A 305 11.06 18.50 5.29
N LYS A 306 11.02 19.64 4.59
CA LYS A 306 9.93 20.62 4.70
C LYS A 306 8.95 20.57 3.53
N LYS A 307 9.34 19.90 2.45
CA LYS A 307 8.57 19.79 1.22
C LYS A 307 8.56 18.35 0.73
N MET A 308 7.49 17.99 0.03
CA MET A 308 7.45 16.85 -0.86
C MET A 308 7.59 17.34 -2.28
N ARG A 309 8.31 16.58 -3.10
CA ARG A 309 8.28 16.72 -4.55
C ARG A 309 7.50 15.56 -5.13
N GLN A 310 6.69 15.88 -6.14
CA GLN A 310 5.97 14.93 -6.95
C GLN A 310 6.41 15.06 -8.40
N LEU A 311 6.83 13.94 -8.99
CA LEU A 311 6.98 13.78 -10.43
C LEU A 311 5.76 13.05 -10.97
N GLN A 312 5.28 13.47 -12.14
CA GLN A 312 4.30 12.75 -12.92
C GLN A 312 4.96 12.26 -14.20
N TYR A 313 4.77 11.00 -14.51
CA TYR A 313 5.28 10.34 -15.69
C TYR A 313 4.15 9.99 -16.64
N LYS A 314 4.37 10.27 -17.93
CA LYS A 314 3.55 9.75 -19.01
C LYS A 314 4.28 8.68 -19.79
N LEU A 315 3.52 7.73 -20.30
CA LEU A 315 4.01 6.73 -21.22
C LEU A 315 4.10 7.34 -22.63
N LYS A 316 5.19 7.08 -23.34
CA LYS A 316 5.39 7.43 -24.74
C LYS A 316 5.97 6.26 -25.50
N ASP A 317 5.67 6.17 -26.79
CA ASP A 317 6.36 5.24 -27.67
C ASP A 317 7.79 5.72 -27.92
N GLY A 318 8.77 4.88 -27.59
CA GLY A 318 10.17 5.04 -27.99
C GLY A 318 10.47 4.26 -29.28
N GLU A 319 11.73 4.30 -29.72
CA GLU A 319 12.12 3.64 -30.98
C GLU A 319 12.00 2.10 -30.92
N ALA A 320 12.33 1.49 -29.78
CA ALA A 320 12.34 0.04 -29.60
C ALA A 320 11.30 -0.46 -28.58
N SER A 321 10.96 0.36 -27.58
CA SER A 321 9.95 0.06 -26.59
C SER A 321 9.33 1.34 -26.04
N ARG A 322 8.21 1.22 -25.34
CA ARG A 322 7.61 2.34 -24.61
C ARG A 322 8.53 2.81 -23.50
N MET A 323 8.46 4.10 -23.21
CA MET A 323 9.27 4.74 -22.17
C MET A 323 8.41 5.66 -21.30
N LEU A 324 8.74 5.72 -20.02
CA LEU A 324 8.23 6.78 -19.16
C LEU A 324 9.02 8.07 -19.40
N VAL A 325 8.32 9.19 -19.44
CA VAL A 325 8.94 10.52 -19.49
C VAL A 325 8.34 11.39 -18.40
N VAL A 326 9.18 12.21 -17.77
CA VAL A 326 8.71 13.22 -16.82
C VAL A 326 7.84 14.23 -17.57
N ASP A 327 6.58 14.32 -17.19
CA ASP A 327 5.59 15.26 -17.73
C ASP A 327 5.48 16.51 -16.85
N LYS A 328 5.57 16.32 -15.52
CA LYS A 328 5.41 17.40 -14.55
C LYS A 328 6.23 17.19 -13.29
N VAL A 329 6.78 18.28 -12.75
CA VAL A 329 7.42 18.34 -11.43
C VAL A 329 6.67 19.37 -10.58
N VAL A 330 6.27 18.99 -9.36
CA VAL A 330 5.55 19.88 -8.43
C VAL A 330 6.12 19.72 -7.03
N GLU A 331 6.25 20.81 -6.28
CA GLU A 331 6.57 20.79 -4.85
C GLU A 331 5.39 21.28 -4.01
N PHE A 332 5.21 20.68 -2.84
CA PHE A 332 4.23 21.12 -1.86
C PHE A 332 4.79 21.01 -0.44
N PRO A 333 4.33 21.86 0.51
CA PRO A 333 4.79 21.80 1.89
C PRO A 333 4.35 20.50 2.57
N ILE A 334 5.19 19.96 3.46
CA ILE A 334 4.79 18.91 4.39
C ILE A 334 4.08 19.59 5.56
N ASN A 335 2.77 19.43 5.64
CA ASN A 335 2.01 19.91 6.79
C ASN A 335 2.39 19.09 8.03
N GLN A 336 2.97 19.75 9.03
CA GLN A 336 3.40 19.16 10.30
C GLN A 336 2.34 19.25 11.40
#